data_AF-A0AAV9BPI5-F1
#
_entry.id   AF-A0AAV9BPI5-F1
#
_cell.length_a   1.000
_cell.length_b   1.000
_cell.length_c   1.000
_cell.angle_alpha   90.00
_cell.angle_beta   90.00
_cell.angle_gamma   90.00
#
_symmetry.space_group_name_H-M   'P 1'
#
loop_
_entity.id
_entity.type
_entity.pdbx_description
1 polymer ?
#
loop_
_entity_poly.entity_id
_entity_poly.type
_entity_poly.pdbx_seq_one_letter_code
_entity_poly.pdbx_strand_id
1 'polypeptide(L)'
;MLPYWFSAMTMKSVGSAALKMVEEVRRQFNTIPGLMEGTTKPDYATCVKISTDASLKEMIPPGALVMLTPLIAGTFFGVETLSGVLAGSLVSGVQVSHLFCSSAAAAALGPLSYIEYSVFAGCYLCI
;
A
#
# COMPACT_ATOMS: atom_id res chain seq x y z
N MET A 1 -0.92 5.53 -19.54
CA MET A 1 -1.56 4.22 -19.28
C MET A 1 -0.71 3.31 -18.40
N LEU A 2 0.60 3.16 -18.64
CA LEU A 2 1.50 2.37 -17.80
C LEU A 2 1.41 2.67 -16.28
N PRO A 3 1.39 3.94 -15.82
CA PRO A 3 1.28 4.23 -14.39
C PRO A 3 -0.05 3.78 -13.78
N TYR A 4 -1.15 3.82 -14.53
CA TYR A 4 -2.46 3.37 -14.05
C TYR A 4 -2.51 1.85 -13.88
N TRP A 5 -1.87 1.11 -14.80
CA TRP A 5 -1.82 -0.35 -14.68
C TRP A 5 -0.93 -0.78 -13.52
N PHE A 6 0.21 -0.09 -13.32
CA PHE A 6 1.04 -0.27 -12.15
C PHE A 6 0.25 -0.02 -10.85
N SER A 7 -0.45 1.11 -10.76
CA SER A 7 -1.27 1.45 -9.58
C SER A 7 -2.40 0.44 -9.33
N ALA A 8 -3.04 -0.08 -10.38
CA ALA A 8 -4.10 -1.07 -10.22
C ALA A 8 -3.59 -2.40 -9.64
N MET A 9 -2.40 -2.84 -10.07
CA MET A 9 -1.77 -4.04 -9.53
C MET A 9 -1.40 -3.84 -8.07
N THR A 10 -0.74 -2.73 -7.72
CA THR A 10 -0.31 -2.46 -6.33
C THR A 10 -1.51 -2.30 -5.38
N MET A 11 -2.57 -1.60 -5.77
CA MET A 11 -3.78 -1.46 -4.94
C MET A 11 -4.46 -2.80 -4.69
N LYS A 12 -4.53 -3.68 -5.72
CA LYS A 12 -5.12 -5.01 -5.60
C LYS A 12 -4.32 -5.89 -4.65
N SER A 13 -2.99 -5.86 -4.76
CA SER A 13 -2.07 -6.59 -3.88
C SER A 13 -2.21 -6.16 -2.43
N VAL A 14 -2.24 -4.83 -2.18
CA VAL A 14 -2.45 -4.28 -0.82
C VAL A 14 -3.81 -4.70 -0.27
N GLY A 15 -4.87 -4.64 -1.08
CA GLY A 15 -6.21 -5.08 -0.65
C GLY A 15 -6.26 -6.54 -0.23
N SER A 16 -5.64 -7.45 -1.00
CA SER A 16 -5.58 -8.87 -0.64
C SER A 16 -4.77 -9.14 0.63
N ALA A 17 -3.64 -8.45 0.81
CA ALA A 17 -2.83 -8.55 2.02
C ALA A 17 -3.58 -8.03 3.26
N ALA A 18 -4.25 -6.88 3.12
CA ALA A 18 -5.03 -6.28 4.21
C ALA A 18 -6.18 -7.19 4.67
N LEU A 19 -6.89 -7.85 3.75
CA LEU A 19 -7.95 -8.80 4.10
C LEU A 19 -7.43 -9.96 4.96
N LYS A 20 -6.28 -10.55 4.59
CA LYS A 20 -5.63 -11.61 5.37
C LYS A 20 -5.19 -11.13 6.75
N MET A 21 -4.69 -9.90 6.86
CA MET A 21 -4.36 -9.31 8.16
C MET A 21 -5.59 -9.11 9.04
N VAL A 22 -6.72 -8.66 8.48
CA VAL A 22 -7.98 -8.48 9.22
C VAL A 22 -8.55 -9.81 9.70
N GLU A 23 -8.50 -10.85 8.86
CA GLU A 23 -8.93 -12.20 9.25
C GLU A 23 -8.08 -12.77 10.40
N GLU A 24 -6.76 -12.58 10.34
CA GLU A 24 -5.86 -13.02 11.41
C GLU A 24 -6.09 -12.24 12.72
N VAL A 25 -6.24 -10.92 12.64
CA VAL A 25 -6.55 -10.09 13.81
C VAL A 25 -7.89 -10.52 14.43
N ARG A 26 -8.93 -10.76 13.62
CA ARG A 26 -10.21 -11.31 14.09
C ARG A 26 -10.05 -12.68 14.75
N ARG A 27 -9.23 -13.57 14.18
CA ARG A 27 -8.93 -14.88 14.76
C ARG A 27 -8.27 -14.73 16.14
N GLN A 28 -7.29 -13.83 16.28
CA GLN A 28 -6.62 -13.59 17.56
C GLN A 28 -7.58 -13.03 18.61
N PHE A 29 -8.44 -12.06 18.26
CA PHE A 29 -9.45 -11.53 19.17
C PHE A 29 -10.50 -12.56 19.62
N ASN A 30 -10.91 -13.48 18.74
CA ASN A 30 -11.93 -14.48 19.07
C ASN A 30 -11.38 -15.72 19.80
N THR A 31 -10.11 -16.06 19.59
CA THR A 31 -9.52 -17.32 20.11
C THR A 31 -8.74 -17.11 21.40
N ILE A 32 -8.18 -15.91 21.64
CA ILE A 32 -7.35 -15.62 22.81
C ILE A 32 -8.19 -14.85 23.84
N PRO A 33 -8.75 -15.52 24.87
CA PRO A 33 -9.42 -14.83 25.97
C PRO A 33 -8.41 -13.96 26.73
N GLY A 34 -8.80 -12.74 27.10
CA GLY A 34 -7.92 -11.77 27.77
C GLY A 34 -7.09 -10.87 26.84
N LEU A 35 -7.19 -11.02 25.51
CA LEU A 35 -6.54 -10.09 24.57
C LEU A 35 -7.24 -8.71 24.57
N MET A 36 -8.57 -8.71 24.68
CA MET A 36 -9.38 -7.49 24.72
C MET A 36 -9.31 -6.77 26.08
N GLU A 37 -8.92 -7.51 27.13
CA GLU A 37 -8.73 -7.02 28.49
C GLU A 37 -7.28 -6.56 28.75
N GLY A 38 -6.38 -6.73 27.77
CA GLY A 38 -4.98 -6.30 27.85
C GLY A 38 -4.07 -7.19 28.72
N THR A 39 -4.56 -8.35 29.16
CA THR A 39 -3.84 -9.28 30.03
C THR A 39 -2.88 -10.22 29.29
N THR A 40 -3.16 -10.51 28.00
CA THR A 40 -2.36 -11.44 27.19
C THR A 40 -1.68 -10.72 26.03
N LYS A 41 -0.43 -11.09 25.73
CA LYS A 41 0.33 -10.52 24.60
C LYS A 41 -0.17 -11.09 23.26
N PRO A 42 -0.47 -10.26 22.25
CA PRO A 42 -0.87 -10.72 20.92
C PRO A 42 0.28 -11.38 20.16
N ASP A 43 -0.06 -12.25 19.20
CA ASP A 43 0.93 -12.89 18.33
C ASP A 43 1.27 -11.96 17.15
N TYR A 44 2.28 -11.12 17.36
CA TYR A 44 2.82 -10.25 16.32
C TYR A 44 3.58 -11.01 15.23
N ALA A 45 4.18 -12.16 15.53
CA ALA A 45 5.01 -12.90 14.57
C ALA A 45 4.14 -13.42 13.41
N THR A 46 2.91 -13.85 13.71
CA THR A 46 1.95 -14.26 12.68
C THR A 46 1.44 -13.07 11.84
N CYS A 47 1.29 -11.87 12.41
CA CYS A 47 0.96 -10.69 11.61
C CYS A 47 2.12 -10.27 10.69
N VAL A 48 3.37 -10.34 11.19
CA VAL A 48 4.57 -10.00 10.42
C VAL A 48 4.75 -10.97 9.25
N LYS A 49 4.64 -12.29 9.48
CA LYS A 49 4.83 -13.28 8.39
C LYS A 49 3.83 -13.10 7.25
N ILE A 50 2.56 -12.78 7.55
CA ILE A 50 1.51 -12.55 6.54
C ILE A 50 1.86 -11.35 5.66
N SER A 51 2.32 -10.25 6.28
CA SER A 51 2.74 -9.05 5.56
C SER A 51 3.98 -9.29 4.70
N THR A 52 4.97 -10.03 5.22
CA THR A 52 6.20 -10.36 4.50
C THR A 52 5.95 -11.28 3.31
N ASP A 53 5.20 -12.38 3.50
CA ASP A 53 4.91 -13.34 2.42
C ASP A 53 4.08 -12.69 1.31
N ALA A 54 3.10 -11.86 1.66
CA ALA A 54 2.30 -11.13 0.69
C ALA A 54 3.17 -10.13 -0.10
N SER A 55 4.02 -9.35 0.58
CA SER A 55 4.85 -8.34 -0.05
C SER A 55 5.88 -8.94 -1.01
N LEU A 56 6.53 -10.05 -0.63
CA LEU A 56 7.52 -10.73 -1.47
C LEU A 56 6.91 -11.29 -2.74
N LYS A 57 5.70 -11.85 -2.66
CA LYS A 57 5.02 -12.43 -3.82
C LYS A 57 4.44 -11.37 -4.75
N GLU A 58 3.91 -10.29 -4.20
CA GLU A 58 3.18 -9.26 -4.96
C GLU A 58 4.08 -8.17 -5.55
N MET A 59 5.34 -8.02 -5.12
CA MET A 59 6.30 -7.08 -5.74
C MET A 59 6.85 -7.54 -7.10
N ILE A 60 6.83 -8.84 -7.40
CA ILE A 60 7.41 -9.38 -8.63
C ILE A 60 6.67 -8.90 -9.90
N PRO A 61 5.32 -8.99 -9.99
CA PRO A 61 4.58 -8.52 -11.16
C PRO A 61 4.78 -7.04 -11.52
N PRO A 62 4.64 -6.06 -10.58
CA PRO A 62 4.84 -4.66 -10.90
C PRO A 62 6.29 -4.34 -11.27
N GLY A 63 7.28 -5.00 -10.64
CA GLY A 63 8.69 -4.85 -11.00
C GLY A 63 9.01 -5.37 -12.41
N ALA A 64 8.48 -6.54 -12.76
CA ALA A 64 8.63 -7.11 -14.09
C ALA A 64 8.02 -6.20 -15.17
N LEU A 65 6.83 -5.63 -14.93
CA LEU A 65 6.18 -4.73 -15.86
C LEU A 65 7.04 -3.50 -16.18
N VAL A 66 7.62 -2.87 -15.15
CA VAL A 66 8.47 -1.67 -15.32
C VAL A 66 9.76 -1.98 -16.07
N MET A 67 10.39 -3.13 -15.79
CA MET A 67 11.64 -3.52 -16.45
C MET A 67 11.42 -3.99 -17.90
N LEU A 68 10.34 -4.72 -18.17
CA LEU A 68 10.04 -5.24 -19.51
C LEU A 68 9.55 -4.17 -20.48
N THR A 69 8.86 -3.13 -19.99
CA THR A 69 8.30 -2.06 -20.82
C THR A 69 9.33 -1.37 -21.73
N PRO A 70 10.45 -0.81 -21.22
CA PRO A 70 11.46 -0.19 -22.07
C PRO A 70 12.23 -1.21 -22.91
N LEU A 71 12.37 -2.46 -22.43
CA LEU A 71 13.07 -3.51 -23.18
C LEU A 71 12.29 -3.91 -24.44
N ILE A 72 10.99 -4.16 -24.32
CA ILE A 72 10.11 -4.53 -25.43
C ILE A 72 9.91 -3.33 -26.38
N ALA A 73 9.69 -2.14 -25.84
CA ALA A 73 9.53 -0.93 -26.66
C ALA A 73 10.81 -0.62 -27.46
N GLY A 74 11.99 -0.80 -26.84
CA GLY A 74 13.28 -0.58 -27.48
C GLY A 74 13.61 -1.59 -28.58
N THR A 75 13.32 -2.88 -28.38
CA THR A 75 13.65 -3.92 -29.35
C THR A 75 12.69 -4.00 -30.54
N PHE A 76 11.40 -3.66 -30.36
CA PHE A 76 10.40 -3.79 -31.42
C PHE A 76 10.08 -2.49 -32.16
N PHE A 77 10.08 -1.34 -31.48
CA PHE A 77 9.57 -0.07 -32.02
C PHE A 77 10.63 1.03 -32.20
N GLY A 78 11.89 0.73 -31.86
CA GLY A 78 13.02 1.65 -32.03
C GLY A 78 13.04 2.83 -31.04
N VAL A 79 14.07 3.67 -31.20
CA VAL A 79 14.39 4.76 -30.25
C VAL A 79 13.39 5.91 -30.23
N GLU A 80 12.68 6.15 -31.34
CA GLU A 80 11.70 7.23 -31.45
C GLU A 80 10.42 6.94 -30.64
N THR A 81 10.00 5.67 -30.58
CA THR A 81 8.83 5.28 -29.77
C THR A 81 9.19 5.26 -28.29
N LEU A 82 10.42 4.87 -27.94
CA LEU A 82 10.89 4.80 -26.56
C LEU A 82 10.90 6.18 -25.88
N SER A 83 11.31 7.23 -26.59
CA SER A 83 11.31 8.60 -26.07
C SER A 83 9.90 9.13 -25.79
N GLY A 84 8.92 8.80 -26.65
CA GLY A 84 7.52 9.12 -26.44
C GLY A 84 6.90 8.38 -25.25
N VAL A 85 7.24 7.10 -25.06
CA VAL A 85 6.78 6.31 -23.90
C VAL A 85 7.38 6.85 -22.59
N LEU A 86 8.67 7.22 -22.58
CA LEU A 86 9.29 7.85 -21.41
C LEU A 86 8.60 9.16 -21.05
N ALA A 87 8.48 10.09 -22.01
CA ALA A 87 7.86 11.40 -21.78
C ALA A 87 6.40 11.27 -21.31
N GLY A 88 5.61 10.40 -21.95
CA GLY A 88 4.22 10.15 -21.58
C GLY A 88 4.07 9.47 -20.21
N SER A 89 4.97 8.54 -19.86
CA SER A 89 4.97 7.88 -18.55
C SER A 89 5.32 8.84 -17.42
N LEU A 90 6.20 9.80 -17.65
CA LEU A 90 6.63 10.80 -16.68
C LEU A 90 5.50 11.79 -16.38
N VAL A 91 4.90 12.40 -17.41
CA VAL A 91 3.81 13.38 -17.22
C VAL A 91 2.56 12.73 -16.62
N SER A 92 2.20 11.53 -17.08
CA SER A 92 1.05 10.80 -16.53
C SER A 92 1.33 10.29 -15.10
N GLY A 93 2.56 9.85 -14.83
CA GLY A 93 2.96 9.30 -13.55
C GLY A 93 2.99 10.35 -12.44
N VAL A 94 3.51 11.55 -12.73
CA VAL A 94 3.54 12.65 -11.76
C VAL A 94 2.12 13.09 -11.37
N GLN A 95 1.19 13.16 -12.32
CA GLN A 95 -0.21 13.51 -12.01
C GLN A 95 -0.88 12.48 -11.12
N VAL A 96 -0.77 11.18 -11.44
CA VAL A 96 -1.36 10.11 -10.62
C VAL A 96 -0.72 10.04 -9.23
N SER A 97 0.61 10.09 -9.16
CA SER A 97 1.34 10.01 -7.91
C SER A 97 1.03 11.19 -6.99
N HIS A 98 1.08 12.41 -7.52
CA HIS A 98 0.93 13.61 -6.70
C HIS A 98 -0.53 13.90 -6.37
N LEU A 99 -1.40 13.98 -7.39
CA LEU A 99 -2.76 14.49 -7.24
C LEU A 99 -3.74 13.45 -6.68
N PHE A 100 -3.62 12.20 -7.10
CA PHE A 100 -4.59 11.16 -6.74
C PHE A 100 -4.16 10.34 -5.54
N CYS A 101 -2.88 10.02 -5.41
CA CYS A 101 -2.41 9.17 -4.32
C CYS A 101 -2.04 10.01 -3.09
N SER A 102 -1.11 10.97 -3.25
CA SER A 102 -0.53 11.68 -2.11
C SER A 102 -1.49 12.68 -1.46
N SER A 103 -2.12 13.57 -2.25
CA SER A 103 -3.05 14.56 -1.69
C SER A 103 -4.37 13.95 -1.21
N ALA A 104 -4.90 12.93 -1.88
CA ALA A 104 -6.13 12.27 -1.43
C ALA A 104 -5.89 11.47 -0.14
N ALA A 105 -4.76 10.77 -0.01
CA ALA A 105 -4.38 10.11 1.23
C ALA A 105 -4.18 11.11 2.37
N ALA A 106 -3.49 12.23 2.11
CA ALA A 106 -3.31 13.30 3.09
C ALA A 106 -4.65 13.94 3.52
N ALA A 107 -5.59 14.14 2.59
CA ALA A 107 -6.91 14.69 2.90
C ALA A 107 -7.78 13.70 3.71
N ALA A 108 -7.65 12.40 3.48
CA ALA A 108 -8.39 11.38 4.24
C ALA A 108 -7.79 11.16 5.64
N LEU A 109 -6.46 11.15 5.77
CA LEU A 109 -5.77 10.89 7.03
C LEU A 109 -5.59 12.14 7.90
N GLY A 110 -5.56 13.33 7.31
CA GLY A 110 -5.39 14.60 8.03
C GLY A 110 -6.43 14.75 9.14
N PRO A 111 -7.74 14.80 8.83
CA PRO A 111 -8.78 14.94 9.84
C PRO A 111 -8.76 13.83 10.89
N LEU A 112 -8.48 12.58 10.49
CA LEU A 112 -8.45 11.45 11.42
C LEU A 112 -7.29 11.59 12.43
N SER A 113 -6.09 11.92 11.94
CA SER A 113 -4.94 12.19 12.81
C SER A 113 -5.18 13.43 13.68
N TYR A 114 -5.79 14.51 13.17
CA TYR A 114 -6.19 15.65 14.00
C TYR A 114 -7.19 15.25 15.11
N ILE A 115 -8.14 14.35 14.82
CA ILE A 115 -9.07 13.82 15.82
C ILE A 115 -8.33 12.93 16.82
N GLU A 116 -7.44 12.03 16.39
CA GLU A 116 -6.68 11.17 17.29
C GLU A 116 -5.72 11.96 18.19
N TYR A 117 -5.03 12.98 17.67
CA TYR A 117 -4.22 13.90 18.48
C TYR A 117 -5.08 14.70 19.47
N SER A 118 -6.30 15.11 19.09
CA SER A 118 -7.22 15.81 19.98
C SER A 118 -7.78 14.90 21.08
N VAL A 119 -8.06 13.63 20.76
CA VAL A 119 -8.50 12.61 21.73
C VAL A 119 -7.36 12.22 22.68
N PHE A 120 -6.12 12.14 22.20
CA PHE A 120 -4.95 11.84 23.05
C PHE A 120 -4.55 13.02 23.95
N ALA A 121 -4.68 14.26 23.46
CA ALA A 121 -4.46 15.47 24.26
C ALA A 121 -5.49 15.64 25.39
N GLY A 122 -6.73 15.16 25.19
CA GLY A 122 -7.75 15.13 26.24
C GLY A 122 -7.51 14.08 27.33
N CYS A 123 -6.68 13.06 27.09
CA CYS A 123 -6.41 11.99 28.05
C CYS A 123 -5.17 12.25 28.93
N TYR A 124 -4.21 13.06 28.45
CA TYR A 124 -3.01 13.44 29.22
C TYR A 124 -3.22 14.55 30.25
N LEU A 125 -4.42 15.13 30.38
CA LEU A 125 -4.75 16.10 31.43
C LEU A 125 -5.39 15.45 32.68
N CYS A 126 -5.38 14.11 32.76
CA CYS A 126 -5.93 13.34 33.89
C CYS A 126 -4.94 12.32 34.49
N ILE A 127 -3.64 12.49 34.24
CA ILE A 127 -2.51 11.88 34.97
C ILE A 127 -1.55 13.02 35.36
#